data_AF-A0A4R3YJS3-F1
#
_entry.id   AF-A0A4R3YJS3-F1
#
_cell.length_a   1.000
_cell.length_b   1.000
_cell.length_c   1.000
_cell.angle_alpha   90.00
_cell.angle_beta   90.00
_cell.angle_gamma   90.00
#
_symmetry.space_group_name_H-M   'P 1'
#
loop_
_entity.id
_entity.type
_entity.pdbx_description
1 polymer ?
#
loop_
_entity_poly.entity_id
_entity_poly.type
_entity_poly.pdbx_seq_one_letter_code
_entity_poly.pdbx_strand_id
1 'polypeptide(L)'
;MNMRDSLKRFYEYLESDEDLMYCVRIQVEWNEEAFLKMKRLSREVMKDYAHEDNYPKRFIAYFMWEIPTIIDILSQFKHCSKKDKSKGYTDETYHIMITEKIDQLKKLQQEFISSLNVY
;
A
#
# COMPACT_ATOMS: atom_id res chain seq x y z
N MET A 1 6.87 22.96 13.02
CA MET A 1 5.77 21.99 13.19
C MET A 1 6.41 20.63 13.42
N ASN A 2 6.26 20.04 14.61
CA ASN A 2 6.86 18.74 14.90
C ASN A 2 6.08 17.66 14.13
N MET A 3 6.81 16.77 13.45
CA MET A 3 6.24 15.64 12.73
C MET A 3 5.54 14.71 13.73
N ARG A 4 4.28 14.37 13.49
CA ARG A 4 3.53 13.41 14.32
C ARG A 4 4.14 12.01 14.21
N ASP A 5 4.07 11.24 15.29
CA ASP A 5 4.67 9.90 15.36
C ASP A 5 4.10 8.94 14.30
N SER A 6 2.80 9.04 13.97
CA SER A 6 2.19 8.27 12.88
C SER A 6 2.88 8.52 11.54
N LEU A 7 3.15 9.78 11.19
CA LEU A 7 3.83 10.14 9.96
C LEU A 7 5.29 9.68 9.99
N LYS A 8 5.96 9.81 11.14
CA LYS A 8 7.34 9.37 11.29
C LYS A 8 7.47 7.86 11.05
N ARG A 9 6.62 7.06 11.70
CA ARG A 9 6.57 5.60 11.49
C ARG A 9 6.24 5.21 10.06
N PHE A 10 5.36 5.97 9.41
CA PHE A 10 5.04 5.75 8.00
C PHE A 10 6.25 6.02 7.10
N TYR A 11 7.01 7.09 7.31
CA TYR A 11 8.22 7.36 6.53
C TYR A 11 9.38 6.40 6.83
N GLU A 12 9.55 6.01 8.09
CA GLU A 12 10.49 4.94 8.46
C GLU A 12 10.14 3.63 7.75
N TYR A 13 8.85 3.32 7.60
CA TYR A 13 8.39 2.18 6.82
C TYR A 13 8.75 2.28 5.33
N LEU A 14 8.51 3.44 4.69
CA LEU A 14 8.85 3.64 3.27
C LEU A 14 10.35 3.56 2.98
N GLU A 15 11.20 3.76 3.99
CA GLU A 15 12.66 3.67 3.90
C GLU A 15 13.19 2.28 4.29
N SER A 16 12.31 1.33 4.62
CA SER A 16 12.66 -0.02 5.04
C SER A 16 12.49 -1.05 3.92
N ASP A 17 13.20 -2.18 4.04
CA ASP A 17 13.04 -3.34 3.15
C ASP A 17 11.69 -4.05 3.32
N GLU A 18 10.86 -3.61 4.27
CA GLU A 18 9.49 -4.09 4.48
C GLU A 18 8.45 -3.26 3.70
N ASP A 19 8.88 -2.21 3.00
CA ASP A 19 8.02 -1.40 2.14
C ASP A 19 7.37 -2.25 1.03
N LEU A 20 6.07 -2.04 0.81
CA LEU A 20 5.30 -2.81 -0.15
C LEU A 20 5.80 -2.58 -1.57
N MET A 21 6.17 -1.34 -1.92
CA MET A 21 6.71 -1.04 -3.25
C MET A 21 8.05 -1.75 -3.45
N TYR A 22 8.91 -1.79 -2.44
CA TYR A 22 10.14 -2.58 -2.46
C TYR A 22 9.85 -4.07 -2.68
N CYS A 23 8.94 -4.67 -1.92
CA CYS A 23 8.56 -6.08 -2.08
C CYS A 23 8.06 -6.39 -3.50
N VAL A 24 7.09 -5.62 -4.02
CA VAL A 24 6.46 -5.96 -5.31
C VAL A 24 7.37 -5.64 -6.50
N ARG A 25 8.22 -4.61 -6.42
CA ARG A 25 9.06 -4.17 -7.53
C ARG A 25 10.42 -4.85 -7.57
N ILE A 26 11.09 -4.98 -6.41
CA ILE A 26 12.46 -5.46 -6.33
C ILE A 26 12.48 -6.96 -6.08
N GLN A 27 11.65 -7.46 -5.16
CA GLN A 27 11.56 -8.90 -4.89
C GLN A 27 10.62 -9.62 -5.87
N VAL A 28 9.76 -8.87 -6.58
CA VAL A 28 8.78 -9.40 -7.55
C VAL A 28 7.86 -10.45 -6.90
N GLU A 29 7.54 -10.25 -5.62
CA GLU A 29 6.67 -11.13 -4.85
C GLU A 29 5.60 -10.34 -4.11
N TRP A 30 4.42 -10.95 -3.98
CA TRP A 30 3.41 -10.45 -3.06
C TRP A 30 3.86 -10.67 -1.61
N ASN A 31 3.75 -9.62 -0.79
CA ASN A 31 4.03 -9.69 0.63
C ASN A 31 2.83 -9.19 1.44
N GLU A 32 2.09 -10.14 2.02
CA GLU A 32 0.89 -9.85 2.81
C GLU A 32 1.21 -9.02 4.06
N GLU A 33 2.34 -9.27 4.72
CA GLU A 33 2.72 -8.55 5.95
C GLU A 33 3.04 -7.09 5.64
N ALA A 34 3.81 -6.85 4.58
CA ALA A 34 4.10 -5.50 4.08
C ALA A 34 2.80 -4.76 3.75
N PHE A 35 1.87 -5.40 3.05
CA PHE A 35 0.58 -4.82 2.71
C PHE A 35 -0.27 -4.45 3.93
N LEU A 36 -0.38 -5.34 4.91
CA LEU A 36 -1.13 -5.08 6.14
C LEU A 36 -0.46 -3.95 6.96
N LYS A 37 0.87 -3.93 7.03
CA LYS A 37 1.63 -2.87 7.70
C LYS A 37 1.41 -1.51 7.04
N MET A 38 1.51 -1.45 5.71
CA MET A 38 1.23 -0.25 4.91
C MET A 38 -0.18 0.29 5.19
N LYS A 39 -1.21 -0.57 5.12
CA LYS A 39 -2.60 -0.17 5.36
C LYS A 39 -2.81 0.38 6.76
N ARG A 40 -2.22 -0.26 7.77
CA ARG A 40 -2.31 0.18 9.17
C ARG A 40 -1.69 1.56 9.34
N LEU A 41 -0.44 1.73 8.92
CA LEU A 41 0.30 3.00 9.07
C LEU A 41 -0.38 4.13 8.29
N SER A 42 -0.83 3.85 7.08
CA SER A 42 -1.61 4.80 6.27
C SER A 42 -2.85 5.30 7.01
N ARG A 43 -3.64 4.39 7.60
CA ARG A 43 -4.86 4.77 8.34
C ARG A 43 -4.58 5.52 9.62
N GLU A 44 -3.48 5.22 10.30
CA GLU A 44 -3.04 5.99 11.47
C GLU A 44 -2.71 7.44 11.08
N VAL A 45 -1.97 7.65 9.99
CA VAL A 45 -1.71 9.00 9.48
C VAL A 45 -3.00 9.69 9.05
N MET A 46 -3.87 8.99 8.30
CA MET A 46 -5.16 9.56 7.87
C MET A 46 -6.01 10.04 9.05
N LYS A 47 -6.06 9.24 10.13
CA LYS A 47 -6.79 9.58 11.35
C LYS A 47 -6.16 10.76 12.10
N ASP A 48 -4.84 10.76 12.24
CA ASP A 48 -4.15 11.82 12.97
C ASP A 48 -4.35 13.18 12.27
N TYR A 49 -4.26 13.21 10.94
CA TYR A 49 -4.36 14.45 10.16
C TYR A 49 -5.81 14.77 9.72
N ALA A 50 -6.82 14.05 10.20
CA ALA A 50 -8.21 14.19 9.73
C ALA A 50 -8.85 15.57 9.99
N HIS A 51 -8.31 16.35 10.92
CA HIS A 51 -8.78 17.70 11.27
C HIS A 51 -7.77 18.80 10.92
N GLU A 52 -6.72 18.45 10.18
CA GLU A 52 -5.74 19.39 9.68
C GLU A 52 -6.16 19.89 8.30
N ASP A 53 -5.78 21.12 7.96
CA ASP A 53 -6.11 21.72 6.66
C ASP A 53 -5.50 20.94 5.48
N ASN A 54 -4.42 20.20 5.72
CA ASN A 54 -3.77 19.41 4.67
C ASN A 54 -2.91 18.26 5.21
N TYR A 55 -2.69 17.27 4.35
CA TYR A 55 -1.73 16.20 4.56
C TYR A 55 -0.32 16.63 4.12
N PRO A 56 0.73 16.01 4.70
CA PRO A 56 2.11 16.20 4.24
C PRO A 56 2.29 15.82 2.77
N LYS A 57 3.04 16.62 2.00
CA LYS A 57 3.22 16.44 0.54
C LYS A 57 3.71 15.04 0.14
N ARG A 58 4.68 14.46 0.87
CA ARG A 58 5.19 13.11 0.59
C ARG A 58 4.13 12.04 0.84
N PHE A 59 3.28 12.22 1.87
CA PHE A 59 2.14 11.34 2.11
C PHE A 59 1.10 11.43 0.98
N ILE A 60 0.77 12.64 0.51
CA ILE A 60 -0.10 12.83 -0.67
C ILE A 60 0.51 12.13 -1.90
N ALA A 61 1.80 12.35 -2.17
CA ALA A 61 2.49 11.76 -3.31
C ALA A 61 2.44 10.23 -3.30
N TYR A 62 2.54 9.60 -2.12
CA TYR A 62 2.40 8.16 -1.98
C TYR A 62 1.07 7.65 -2.55
N PHE A 63 -0.04 8.28 -2.20
CA PHE A 63 -1.36 7.89 -2.71
C PHE A 63 -1.61 8.28 -4.16
N MET A 64 -1.01 9.37 -4.64
CA MET A 64 -1.20 9.82 -6.02
C MET A 64 -0.33 9.07 -7.03
N TRP A 65 0.84 8.57 -6.62
CA TRP A 65 1.83 8.00 -7.54
C TRP A 65 2.24 6.57 -7.19
N GLU A 66 2.58 6.31 -5.92
CA GLU A 66 3.10 4.99 -5.53
C GLU A 66 2.01 3.93 -5.49
N ILE A 67 0.84 4.21 -4.90
CA ILE A 67 -0.29 3.26 -4.88
C ILE A 67 -0.72 2.85 -6.30
N PRO A 68 -0.95 3.77 -7.27
CA PRO A 68 -1.18 3.40 -8.67
C PRO A 68 -0.07 2.54 -9.26
N THR A 69 1.20 2.88 -9.00
CA THR A 69 2.33 2.11 -9.53
C THR A 69 2.35 0.69 -8.97
N ILE A 70 2.07 0.50 -7.67
CA ILE A 70 1.95 -0.81 -7.05
C ILE A 70 0.80 -1.61 -7.71
N ILE A 71 -0.35 -0.98 -7.92
CA ILE A 71 -1.50 -1.61 -8.60
C ILE A 71 -1.11 -2.07 -10.01
N ASP A 72 -0.41 -1.23 -10.78
CA ASP A 72 0.03 -1.57 -12.13
C ASP A 72 1.00 -2.75 -12.14
N ILE A 73 1.95 -2.79 -11.20
CA ILE A 73 2.89 -3.91 -11.05
C ILE A 73 2.14 -5.20 -10.72
N LEU A 74 1.25 -5.17 -9.73
CA LEU A 74 0.48 -6.34 -9.31
C LEU A 74 -0.43 -6.85 -10.44
N SER A 75 -0.96 -5.95 -11.27
CA SER A 75 -1.78 -6.32 -12.44
C SER A 75 -1.00 -7.13 -13.48
N GLN A 76 0.33 -7.12 -13.44
CA GLN A 76 1.19 -7.95 -14.30
C GLN A 76 1.48 -9.34 -13.72
N PHE A 77 1.05 -9.65 -12.50
CA PHE A 77 1.30 -10.94 -11.87
C PHE A 77 0.36 -12.00 -12.46
N LYS A 78 0.84 -12.70 -13.50
CA LYS A 78 0.07 -13.72 -14.24
C LYS A 78 0.17 -15.13 -13.64
N HIS A 79 1.25 -15.43 -12.94
CA HIS A 79 1.54 -16.75 -12.39
C HIS A 79 2.06 -16.62 -10.98
N CYS A 80 1.76 -17.59 -10.12
CA CYS A 80 2.30 -17.59 -8.76
C CYS A 80 3.74 -18.12 -8.75
N SER A 81 4.56 -17.56 -7.85
CA SER A 81 5.95 -17.99 -7.70
C SER A 81 6.02 -19.44 -7.21
N LYS A 82 7.19 -20.09 -7.35
CA LYS A 82 7.39 -21.44 -6.80
C LYS A 82 7.13 -21.49 -5.29
N LYS A 83 7.48 -20.41 -4.59
CA LYS A 83 7.25 -20.25 -3.15
C LYS A 83 5.75 -20.19 -2.84
N ASP A 84 4.96 -19.46 -3.62
CA ASP A 84 3.51 -19.42 -3.40
C ASP A 84 2.83 -20.75 -3.78
N LYS A 85 3.34 -21.46 -4.80
CA LYS A 85 2.92 -22.85 -5.09
C LYS A 85 3.15 -23.77 -3.89
N SER A 86 4.29 -23.65 -3.20
CA SER A 86 4.56 -24.45 -1.98
C SER A 86 3.63 -24.13 -0.80
N LYS A 87 2.95 -22.97 -0.82
CA LYS A 87 1.91 -22.61 0.16
C LYS A 87 0.51 -23.08 -0.25
N GLY A 88 0.38 -23.79 -1.37
CA GLY A 88 -0.89 -24.34 -1.86
C GLY A 88 -1.65 -23.44 -2.85
N TYR A 89 -1.05 -22.34 -3.32
CA TYR A 89 -1.67 -21.54 -4.37
C TYR A 89 -1.59 -22.22 -5.74
N THR A 90 -2.68 -22.16 -6.49
CA THR A 90 -2.69 -22.34 -7.94
C THR A 90 -2.53 -20.98 -8.60
N ASP A 91 -2.22 -20.94 -9.90
CA ASP A 91 -2.18 -19.67 -10.63
C ASP A 91 -3.56 -18.97 -10.56
N GLU A 92 -4.66 -19.73 -10.59
CA GLU A 92 -6.03 -19.21 -10.46
C GLU A 92 -6.31 -18.61 -9.08
N THR A 93 -6.05 -19.36 -7.99
CA THR A 93 -6.31 -18.85 -6.63
C THR A 93 -5.39 -17.70 -6.27
N TYR A 94 -4.17 -17.69 -6.80
CA TYR A 94 -3.26 -16.56 -6.67
C TYR A 94 -3.77 -15.32 -7.43
N HIS A 95 -4.23 -15.50 -8.67
CA HIS A 95 -4.77 -14.39 -9.45
C HIS A 95 -6.01 -13.75 -8.79
N ILE A 96 -6.90 -14.58 -8.22
CA ILE A 96 -8.04 -14.10 -7.42
C ILE A 96 -7.53 -13.29 -6.22
N MET A 97 -6.58 -13.83 -5.46
CA MET A 97 -6.00 -13.15 -4.31
C MET A 97 -5.39 -11.79 -4.71
N ILE A 98 -4.56 -11.72 -5.76
CA ILE A 98 -3.96 -10.47 -6.23
C ILE A 98 -5.04 -9.45 -6.65
N THR A 99 -6.08 -9.91 -7.34
CA THR A 99 -7.20 -9.05 -7.76
C THR A 99 -7.90 -8.43 -6.54
N GLU A 100 -8.18 -9.23 -5.50
CA GLU A 100 -8.75 -8.73 -4.25
C GLU A 100 -7.84 -7.69 -3.56
N LYS A 101 -6.51 -7.88 -3.61
CA LYS A 101 -5.56 -6.92 -3.02
C LYS A 101 -5.51 -5.62 -3.80
N ILE A 102 -5.56 -5.68 -5.14
CA ILE A 102 -5.67 -4.51 -6.01
C ILE A 102 -6.93 -3.71 -5.66
N ASP A 103 -8.08 -4.38 -5.49
CA ASP A 103 -9.33 -3.69 -5.14
C ASP A 103 -9.26 -3.03 -3.76
N GLN A 104 -8.59 -3.66 -2.80
CA GLN A 104 -8.33 -3.05 -1.49
C GLN A 104 -7.40 -1.83 -1.57
N LEU A 105 -6.38 -1.85 -2.45
CA LEU A 105 -5.50 -0.70 -2.68
C LEU A 105 -6.27 0.45 -3.32
N LYS A 106 -7.07 0.19 -4.35
CA LYS A 106 -7.96 1.17 -4.98
C LYS A 106 -8.91 1.78 -3.96
N LYS A 107 -9.52 0.95 -3.11
CA LYS A 107 -10.41 1.42 -2.06
C LYS A 107 -9.68 2.33 -1.06
N LEU A 108 -8.50 1.94 -0.59
CA LEU A 108 -7.69 2.77 0.31
C LEU A 108 -7.31 4.11 -0.34
N GLN A 109 -6.93 4.09 -1.63
CA GLN A 109 -6.64 5.31 -2.37
C GLN A 109 -7.84 6.24 -2.45
N GLN A 110 -9.02 5.69 -2.75
CA GLN A 110 -10.27 6.46 -2.80
C GLN A 110 -10.69 6.99 -1.42
N GLU A 111 -10.49 6.21 -0.35
CA GLU A 111 -10.67 6.66 1.03
C GLU A 111 -9.80 7.90 1.31
N PHE A 112 -8.54 7.90 0.87
CA PHE A 112 -7.65 9.05 1.01
C PHE A 112 -8.04 10.24 0.12
N ILE A 113 -8.37 10.02 -1.15
CA ILE A 113 -8.82 11.11 -2.05
C ILE A 113 -10.06 11.78 -1.48
N SER A 114 -10.99 10.99 -0.93
CA SER A 114 -12.21 11.52 -0.32
C SER A 114 -11.92 12.36 0.92
N SER A 115 -10.88 12.03 1.70
CA SER A 115 -10.48 12.84 2.86
C SER A 115 -9.83 14.17 2.49
N LEU A 116 -9.40 14.36 1.23
CA LEU A 116 -8.91 15.66 0.74
C LEU A 116 -10.04 16.62 0.35
N ASN A 117 -11.23 16.09 0.03
CA ASN A 117 -12.36 16.87 -0.50
C ASN A 117 -13.37 17.29 0.58
N VAL A 118 -13.02 17.18 1.86
CA VAL A 118 -13.88 17.63 2.96
C VAL A 118 -13.76 19.15 3.07
N TYR A 119 -14.67 19.85 2.38
CA TYR A 119 -14.94 21.28 2.52
C TYR A 119 -16.26 21.48 3.28
#